data_AF-A0A832WS28-F1
#
_entry.id   AF-A0A832WS28-F1
#
_cell.length_a   1.000
_cell.length_b   1.000
_cell.length_c   1.000
_cell.angle_alpha   90.00
_cell.angle_beta   90.00
_cell.angle_gamma   90.00
#
_symmetry.space_group_name_H-M   'P 1'
#
loop_
_entity.id
_entity.type
_entity.pdbx_description
1 polymer ?
#
loop_
_entity_poly.entity_id
_entity_poly.type
_entity_poly.pdbx_seq_one_letter_code
_entity_poly.pdbx_strand_id
1 'polypeptide(L)' 'MEKNVKKQISLICFAAGFVLLLIQDLKGFSTIDLGFSWPWAIMFYCGLLLMVIGYYLRG' A
#
# COMPACT_ATOMS: atom_id res chain seq x y z
N MET A 1 12.48 -18.48 -8.73
CA MET A 1 12.62 -17.04 -8.99
C MET A 1 14.06 -16.64 -8.73
N GLU A 2 14.70 -15.98 -9.69
CA GLU A 2 16.01 -15.37 -9.47
C GLU A 2 15.98 -14.47 -8.23
N LYS A 3 17.06 -14.48 -7.44
CA LYS A 3 17.18 -13.70 -6.21
C LYS A 3 16.91 -12.20 -6.45
N ASN A 4 17.25 -11.70 -7.64
CA ASN A 4 16.99 -10.31 -8.04
C ASN A 4 15.51 -10.02 -8.25
N VAL A 5 14.78 -10.91 -8.91
CA VAL A 5 13.34 -10.72 -9.20
C VAL A 5 12.53 -10.73 -7.91
N LYS A 6 12.84 -11.62 -6.96
CA LYS A 6 12.19 -11.61 -5.63
C LYS A 6 12.41 -10.29 -4.89
N LYS A 7 13.64 -9.78 -4.91
CA LYS A 7 13.98 -8.49 -4.29
C LYS A 7 13.24 -7.31 -4.92
N GLN A 8 13.14 -7.26 -6.26
CA GLN A 8 12.40 -6.21 -6.95
C GLN A 8 10.91 -6.27 -6.63
N ILE A 9 10.30 -7.45 -6.67
CA ILE A 9 8.88 -7.64 -6.35
C ILE A 9 8.59 -7.25 -4.89
N SER A 10 9.47 -7.67 -3.96
CA SER A 10 9.40 -7.28 -2.54
C SER A 10 9.42 -5.76 -2.39
N LEU A 11 10.35 -5.08 -3.07
CA LEU A 11 10.53 -3.64 -2.97
C LEU A 11 9.34 -2.87 -3.58
N ILE A 12 8.80 -3.35 -4.70
CA ILE A 12 7.60 -2.77 -5.33
C ILE A 12 6.37 -2.97 -4.44
N CYS A 13 6.17 -4.16 -3.85
CA CYS A 13 5.07 -4.41 -2.91
C CYS A 13 5.18 -3.51 -1.67
N PHE A 14 6.39 -3.34 -1.16
CA PHE A 14 6.64 -2.48 0.00
C PHE A 14 6.37 -1.01 -0.32
N ALA A 15 6.85 -0.51 -1.46
CA ALA A 15 6.62 0.85 -1.91
C ALA A 15 5.13 1.12 -2.20
N ALA A 16 4.45 0.19 -2.88
CA ALA A 16 3.01 0.31 -3.17
C ALA A 16 2.17 0.29 -1.88
N GLY A 17 2.49 -0.60 -0.94
CA GLY A 17 1.83 -0.64 0.38
C GLY A 17 2.04 0.64 1.19
N PHE A 18 3.26 1.20 1.15
CA PHE A 18 3.58 2.47 1.81
C PHE A 18 2.82 3.67 1.21
N VAL A 19 2.73 3.74 -0.12
CA VAL A 19 1.95 4.79 -0.81
C VAL A 19 0.46 4.67 -0.49
N LEU A 20 -0.09 3.45 -0.43
CA LEU A 20 -1.48 3.21 -0.04
C LEU A 20 -1.78 3.67 1.40
N LEU A 21 -0.82 3.51 2.32
CA LEU A 21 -0.93 4.08 3.66
C LEU A 21 -0.91 5.60 3.66
N LEU A 22 0.02 6.23 2.92
CA LEU A 22 0.11 7.68 2.84
C LEU A 22 -1.14 8.33 2.21
N ILE A 23 -1.75 7.66 1.23
CA ILE A 23 -3.00 8.12 0.61
C ILE A 23 -4.14 8.20 1.64
N GLN A 24 -4.13 7.38 2.70
CA GLN A 24 -5.08 7.55 3.78
C GLN A 24 -4.88 8.83 4.59
N ASP A 25 -3.64 9.24 4.85
CA ASP A 25 -3.37 10.50 5.54
C ASP A 25 -3.81 11.69 4.70
N LEU A 26 -3.75 11.59 3.36
CA LEU A 26 -4.33 12.61 2.47
C LEU A 26 -5.87 12.72 2.60
N LYS A 27 -6.57 11.70 3.11
CA LYS A 27 -7.99 11.83 3.45
C LYS A 27 -8.21 12.82 4.60
N GLY A 28 -7.24 13.00 5.50
CA GLY A 28 -7.31 14.07 6.51
C GLY A 28 -7.37 15.48 5.88
N PHE A 29 -6.89 15.61 4.64
CA PHE A 29 -6.95 16.83 3.83
C PHE A 29 -8.18 16.88 2.89
N SER A 30 -9.09 15.90 2.92
CA SER A 30 -10.27 15.89 2.06
C SER A 30 -11.33 16.89 2.56
N THR A 31 -11.12 18.17 2.27
CA THR A 31 -12.11 19.24 2.40
C THR A 31 -13.16 19.21 1.28
N ILE A 32 -12.96 18.37 0.25
CA ILE A 32 -13.85 18.24 -0.91
C ILE A 32 -14.58 16.90 -0.82
N ASP A 33 -15.82 16.96 -0.35
CA ASP A 33 -16.72 15.80 -0.24
C ASP A 33 -17.39 15.55 -1.60
N LEU A 34 -16.83 14.64 -2.40
CA LEU A 34 -17.30 14.30 -3.74
C LEU A 34 -18.58 13.42 -3.73
N GLY A 35 -19.24 13.25 -2.58
CA GLY A 35 -20.43 12.38 -2.43
C GLY A 35 -20.15 10.89 -2.60
N PHE A 36 -18.88 10.52 -2.81
CA PHE A 36 -18.42 9.15 -2.96
C PHE A 36 -17.45 8.83 -1.83
N SER A 37 -17.92 8.06 -0.85
CA SER A 37 -17.10 7.55 0.24
C SER A 37 -16.15 6.47 -0.29
N TRP A 38 -14.97 6.89 -0.76
CA TRP A 38 -13.90 5.95 -1.12
C TRP A 38 -13.72 4.93 0.01
N PRO A 39 -13.50 3.64 -0.29
CA PRO A 39 -13.35 2.61 0.73
C PRO A 39 -11.96 2.68 1.36
N TRP A 40 -11.65 3.80 2.01
CA TRP A 40 -10.34 4.14 2.56
C TRP A 40 -9.82 3.06 3.50
N ALA A 41 -10.68 2.48 4.33
CA ALA A 41 -10.33 1.37 5.21
C ALA A 41 -9.83 0.14 4.41
N ILE A 42 -10.46 -0.18 3.29
CA ILE A 42 -10.04 -1.29 2.42
C ILE A 42 -8.64 -1.02 1.86
N MET A 43 -8.37 0.21 1.41
CA MET A 43 -7.05 0.60 0.90
C MET A 43 -5.95 0.48 1.95
N PHE A 44 -6.25 0.81 3.21
CA PHE A 44 -5.32 0.61 4.34
C PHE A 44 -4.98 -0.84 4.58
N TYR A 45 -6.00 -1.68 4.72
CA TYR A 45 -5.81 -3.10 5.00
C TYR A 45 -5.07 -3.76 3.83
N CYS A 46 -5.38 -3.38 2.59
CA CYS A 46 -4.67 -3.85 1.41
C CYS A 46 -3.20 -3.38 1.38
N GLY A 47 -2.94 -2.12 1.75
CA GLY A 47 -1.58 -1.58 1.88
C GLY A 47 -0.74 -2.27 2.96
N LEU A 48 -1.33 -2.55 4.12
CA LEU A 48 -0.70 -3.35 5.18
C LEU A 48 -0.37 -4.76 4.71
N LEU A 49 -1.31 -5.42 4.03
CA LEU A 49 -1.13 -6.77 3.51
C LEU A 49 -0.01 -6.82 2.48
N LEU A 50 0.08 -5.83 1.59
CA LEU A 50 1.18 -5.66 0.62
C LEU A 50 2.53 -5.45 1.30
N MET A 51 2.60 -4.69 2.39
CA MET A 51 3.84 -4.54 3.15
C MET A 51 4.26 -5.85 3.85
N VAL A 52 3.32 -6.60 4.41
CA VAL A 52 3.59 -7.92 5.01
C VAL A 52 4.09 -8.90 3.96
N ILE A 53 3.44 -8.96 2.80
CA ILE A 53 3.88 -9.80 1.66
C ILE A 53 5.26 -9.35 1.18
N GLY A 54 5.47 -8.05 1.01
CA GLY A 54 6.76 -7.48 0.60
C GLY A 54 7.88 -7.81 1.59
N TYR A 55 7.60 -7.75 2.89
CA TYR A 55 8.54 -8.14 3.94
C TYR A 55 8.84 -9.64 3.90
N TYR A 56 7.82 -10.49 3.76
CA TYR A 56 7.99 -11.94 3.68
C TYR A 56 8.77 -12.38 2.43
N LEU A 57 8.56 -11.70 1.29
CA LEU A 57 9.30 -11.94 0.05
C LEU A 57 10.74 -11.42 0.07
N ARG A 58 11.09 -10.58 1.05
CA ARG A 58 12.45 -10.07 1.26
C ARG A 58 13.34 -11.06 2.01
N GLY A 59 12.74 -11.91 2.84
CA GLY A 59 13.40 -13.03 3.53
C GLY A 59 13.82 -14.13 2.56
#